data_AF-A0A961H4G7-F1
#
_entry.id   AF-A0A961H4G7-F1
#
_cell.length_a   1.000
_cell.length_b   1.000
_cell.length_c   1.000
_cell.angle_alpha   90.00
_cell.angle_beta   90.00
_cell.angle_gamma   90.00
#
_symmetry.space_group_name_H-M   'P 1'
#
loop_
_entity.id
_entity.type
_entity.pdbx_description
1 polymer ?
#
loop_
_entity_poly.entity_id
_entity_poly.type
_entity_poly.pdbx_seq_one_letter_code
_entity_poly.pdbx_strand_id
1 'polypeptide(L)' 'ADSEVTALVREFRRKTDYAEVGGAALLGVNGTCLIAHGRSDRRAIGNAVKLANRFAKARVVEMISEGLAQVETAPGGDEG' A
#
# COMPACT_ATOMS: atom_id res chain seq x y z
N ALA A 1 31.19 -0.78 -10.10
CA ALA A 1 30.39 -1.98 -9.78
C ALA A 1 29.63 -1.82 -8.47
N ASP A 2 30.29 -1.56 -7.33
CA ASP A 2 29.62 -1.43 -6.02
C ASP A 2 28.65 -0.24 -5.88
N SER A 3 28.87 0.86 -6.59
CA SER A 3 28.04 2.07 -6.50
C SER A 3 26.64 1.89 -7.12
N GLU A 4 26.53 1.19 -8.25
CA GLU A 4 25.26 0.89 -8.92
C GLU A 4 24.42 -0.12 -8.15
N VAL A 5 25.05 -1.18 -7.63
CA VAL A 5 24.37 -2.19 -6.80
C VAL A 5 23.85 -1.56 -5.51
N THR A 6 24.61 -0.65 -4.90
CA THR A 6 24.18 0.09 -3.71
C THR A 6 23.00 1.01 -3.98
N ALA A 7 22.98 1.68 -5.14
CA ALA A 7 21.86 2.53 -5.55
C ALA A 7 20.58 1.71 -5.80
N LEU A 8 20.71 0.57 -6.46
CA LEU A 8 19.61 -0.36 -6.71
C LEU A 8 19.05 -0.94 -5.40
N VAL A 9 19.92 -1.34 -4.47
CA VAL A 9 19.51 -1.82 -3.14
C VAL A 9 18.84 -0.71 -2.33
N ARG A 10 19.29 0.55 -2.43
CA ARG A 10 18.62 1.70 -1.79
C ARG A 10 17.24 1.96 -2.38
N GLU A 11 17.11 1.89 -3.70
CA GLU A 11 15.84 2.10 -4.39
C GLU A 11 14.84 0.97 -4.14
N PHE A 12 15.33 -0.27 -4.09
CA PHE A 12 14.55 -1.43 -3.70
C PHE A 12 14.12 -1.34 -2.24
N ARG A 13 15.04 -0.98 -1.32
CA ARG A 13 14.70 -0.69 0.07
C ARG A 13 13.69 0.45 0.17
N ARG A 14 13.78 1.51 -0.63
CA ARG A 14 12.81 2.61 -0.62
C ARG A 14 11.39 2.19 -1.06
N LYS A 15 11.29 1.19 -1.96
CA LYS A 15 10.01 0.60 -2.40
C LYS A 15 9.44 -0.40 -1.41
N THR A 16 10.30 -1.12 -0.68
CA THR A 16 9.92 -2.16 0.28
C THR A 16 9.77 -1.60 1.71
N ASP A 17 10.47 -0.52 2.03
CA ASP A 17 10.47 0.15 3.33
C ASP A 17 9.38 1.20 3.37
N TYR A 18 8.15 0.72 3.53
CA TYR A 18 6.96 1.54 3.80
C TYR A 18 7.09 2.39 5.08
N ALA A 19 8.16 2.21 5.89
CA ALA A 19 8.42 3.02 7.07
C ALA A 19 8.74 4.49 6.74
N GLU A 20 9.31 4.80 5.57
CA GLU A 20 9.56 6.20 5.16
C GLU A 20 8.30 6.92 4.64
N VAL A 21 7.32 6.16 4.13
CA VAL A 21 6.06 6.68 3.55
C VAL A 21 4.98 6.88 4.62
N GLY A 22 5.15 6.29 5.82
CA GLY A 22 4.26 6.48 6.96
C GLY A 22 3.46 5.25 7.39
N GLY A 23 3.84 4.05 6.94
CA GLY A 23 3.20 2.81 7.37
C GLY A 23 2.66 1.96 6.22
N ALA A 24 2.17 0.78 6.55
CA ALA A 24 1.62 -0.18 5.60
C ALA A 24 0.09 -0.02 5.48
N ALA A 25 -0.45 -0.11 4.26
CA ALA A 25 -1.90 -0.12 4.07
C ALA A 25 -2.50 -1.47 4.47
N LEU A 26 -3.52 -1.45 5.32
CA LEU A 26 -4.32 -2.62 5.66
C LEU A 26 -5.52 -2.68 4.71
N LEU A 27 -5.50 -3.66 3.81
CA LEU A 27 -6.57 -3.90 2.83
C LEU A 27 -7.59 -4.91 3.39
N GLY A 28 -8.79 -4.93 2.81
CA GLY A 28 -9.88 -5.84 3.22
C GLY A 28 -10.74 -5.34 4.38
N VAL A 29 -10.50 -4.11 4.86
CA VAL A 29 -11.37 -3.40 5.79
C VAL A 29 -12.24 -2.38 5.06
N ASN A 30 -13.41 -2.03 5.61
CA ASN A 30 -14.33 -1.06 5.00
C ASN A 30 -13.88 0.39 5.27
N GLY A 31 -12.67 0.73 4.83
CA GLY A 31 -12.11 2.07 5.00
C GLY A 31 -10.61 2.15 4.71
N THR A 32 -10.09 3.38 4.70
CA THR A 32 -8.64 3.60 4.61
C THR A 32 -7.98 3.36 5.96
N CYS A 33 -7.16 2.31 6.06
CA CYS A 33 -6.43 1.98 7.27
C CYS A 33 -4.93 1.85 6.98
N LEU A 34 -4.11 2.56 7.76
CA LEU A 34 -2.65 2.47 7.70
C LEU A 34 -2.10 2.05 9.06
N ILE A 35 -1.17 1.11 9.04
CA ILE A 35 -0.45 0.61 10.22
C ILE A 35 0.94 1.25 10.24
N ALA A 36 1.16 2.16 11.18
CA ALA A 36 2.47 2.75 11.46
C ALA A 36 3.30 1.82 12.37
N HIS A 37 4.64 1.89 12.25
CA HIS A 37 5.53 1.12 13.11
C HIS A 37 5.65 1.78 14.49
N GLY A 38 5.84 1.01 15.56
CA GLY A 38 5.95 1.56 16.93
C GLY A 38 7.11 2.55 17.13
N ARG A 39 8.13 2.51 16.25
CA ARG A 39 9.28 3.44 16.23
C ARG A 39 9.07 4.69 15.37
N SER A 40 7.87 4.91 14.84
CA SER A 40 7.60 6.03 13.92
C SER A 40 7.77 7.39 14.62
N ASP A 41 8.55 8.27 13.99
CA ASP A 41 8.73 9.65 14.44
C ASP A 41 7.63 10.59 13.92
N ARG A 42 7.70 11.88 14.30
CA ARG A 42 6.72 12.90 13.86
C ARG A 42 6.60 12.99 12.34
N ARG A 43 7.70 12.82 11.59
CA ARG A 43 7.71 12.91 10.12
C ARG A 43 7.01 11.70 9.52
N ALA A 44 7.29 10.50 10.03
CA ALA A 44 6.64 9.27 9.60
C ALA A 44 5.12 9.33 9.81
N ILE A 45 4.65 9.77 10.98
CA ILE A 45 3.21 9.94 11.23
C ILE A 45 2.59 11.00 10.31
N GLY A 46 3.28 12.12 10.07
CA GLY A 46 2.82 13.13 9.12
C GLY A 46 2.68 12.61 7.69
N ASN A 47 3.62 11.76 7.25
CA ASN A 47 3.54 11.10 5.94
C ASN A 47 2.40 10.07 5.90
N ALA A 48 2.15 9.36 7.01
CA ALA A 48 1.02 8.42 7.16
C ALA A 48 -0.32 9.11 6.91
N VAL A 49 -0.54 10.25 7.57
CA VAL A 49 -1.78 11.03 7.41
C VAL A 49 -1.95 11.52 5.96
N LYS A 50 -0.87 12.00 5.33
CA LYS A 50 -0.89 12.41 3.92
C LYS A 50 -1.22 11.23 3.00
N LEU A 51 -0.67 10.05 3.26
CA LEU A 51 -0.95 8.83 2.51
C LEU A 51 -2.41 8.40 2.68
N ALA A 52 -2.94 8.43 3.92
CA ALA A 52 -4.33 8.11 4.20
C ALA A 52 -5.29 9.06 3.46
N ASN A 53 -5.01 10.37 3.49
CA ASN A 53 -5.78 11.35 2.73
C ASN A 53 -5.75 11.09 1.21
N ARG A 54 -4.60 10.67 0.67
CA ARG A 54 -4.51 10.28 -0.75
C ARG A 54 -5.34 9.04 -1.06
N PHE A 55 -5.30 8.02 -0.21
CA PHE A 55 -6.08 6.78 -0.37
C PHE A 55 -7.58 7.05 -0.32
N ALA A 56 -8.03 7.86 0.64
CA ALA A 56 -9.43 8.27 0.76
C ALA A 56 -9.89 9.05 -0.48
N LYS A 57 -9.10 10.04 -0.93
CA LYS A 57 -9.41 10.82 -2.15
C LYS A 57 -9.42 9.98 -3.42
N ALA A 58 -8.53 8.99 -3.51
CA ALA A 58 -8.45 8.09 -4.65
C ALA A 58 -9.53 7.01 -4.61
N ARG A 59 -10.33 6.89 -3.53
CA ARG A 59 -11.41 5.88 -3.39
C ARG A 59 -10.90 4.46 -3.60
N VAL A 60 -9.75 4.15 -2.99
CA VAL A 60 -9.03 2.88 -3.16
C VAL A 60 -9.88 1.68 -2.71
N VAL A 61 -10.65 1.83 -1.63
CA VAL A 61 -11.53 0.77 -1.13
C VAL A 61 -12.58 0.43 -2.17
N GLU A 62 -13.24 1.45 -2.72
CA GLU A 62 -14.28 1.27 -3.73
C GLU A 62 -13.72 0.67 -5.02
N MET A 63 -12.57 1.12 -5.50
CA MET A 63 -11.94 0.53 -6.68
C MET A 63 -11.61 -0.96 -6.50
N ILE A 64 -11.13 -1.35 -5.31
CA ILE A 64 -10.86 -2.77 -5.00
C ILE A 64 -12.17 -3.56 -4.94
N SER A 65 -13.19 -3.04 -4.23
CA SER A 65 -14.49 -3.68 -4.12
C SER A 65 -15.17 -3.86 -5.48
N GLU A 66 -15.16 -2.83 -6.32
CA GLU A 66 -15.69 -2.86 -7.69
C GLU A 66 -14.92 -3.88 -8.54
N GLY A 67 -13.58 -3.88 -8.48
CA GLY A 67 -12.76 -4.84 -9.21
C GLY A 67 -13.01 -6.29 -8.81
N LEU A 68 -13.15 -6.57 -7.52
CA LEU A 68 -13.46 -7.92 -7.03
C LEU A 68 -14.86 -8.37 -7.45
N ALA A 69 -15.85 -7.49 -7.42
CA ALA A 69 -17.20 -7.80 -7.90
C ALA A 69 -17.20 -8.21 -9.38
N GLN A 70 -16.38 -7.59 -10.22
CA GLN A 70 -16.25 -7.99 -11.63
C GLN A 70 -15.63 -9.38 -11.78
N VAL A 71 -14.64 -9.73 -10.95
CA VAL A 71 -14.00 -11.06 -10.97
C VAL A 71 -14.97 -12.15 -10.54
N GLU A 72 -15.82 -11.89 -9.54
CA GLU A 72 -16.82 -12.85 -9.05
C GLU A 72 -17.93 -13.12 -10.08
N THR A 73 -18.19 -12.17 -10.97
CA THR A 73 -19.17 -12.32 -12.07
C THR A 73 -18.61 -12.93 -13.35
N ALA A 74 -17.29 -13.15 -13.44
CA ALA A 74 -16.72 -13.91 -14.54
C ALA A 74 -17.15 -15.38 -14.39
N PRO A 75 -17.68 -16.04 -15.44
CA PRO A 75 -18.11 -17.43 -15.34
C PRO A 75 -16.90 -18.28 -14.95
N GLY A 76 -16.98 -18.88 -13.76
CA GLY A 76 -15.95 -19.79 -13.26
C GLY A 76 -15.78 -20.96 -14.23
N GLY A 77 -14.61 -21.05 -14.83
CA GLY A 77 -14.12 -22.29 -15.38
C GLY A 77 -13.84 -23.23 -14.22
N ASP A 78 -14.83 -24.05 -13.90
CA ASP A 78 -14.63 -25.31 -13.21
C ASP A 78 -13.77 -26.20 -14.12
N GLU A 79 -12.47 -26.27 -13.85
CA GLU A 79 -11.60 -27.31 -14.36
C GLU A 79 -10.91 -28.01 -13.20
N GLY A 80 -11.49 -29.15 -12.81
CA GLY A 80 -10.79 -30.39 -12.44
C GLY A 80 -9.99 -30.43 -11.15
#